data_AF-A0A0C2VE46-F1
#
_entry.id   AF-A0A0C2VE46-F1
#
_cell.length_a   1.000
_cell.length_b   1.000
_cell.length_c   1.000
_cell.angle_alpha   90.00
_cell.angle_beta   90.00
_cell.angle_gamma   90.00
#
_symmetry.space_group_name_H-M   'P 1'
#
loop_
_entity.id
_entity.type
_entity.pdbx_description
1 polymer ?
#
loop_
_entity_poly.entity_id
_entity_poly.type
_entity_poly.pdbx_seq_one_letter_code
_entity_poly.pdbx_strand_id
1 'polypeptide(L)'
;MNIIFNQQLLDTIWTDMDREPTELYKVKLAALTWMKENSTSVEDPNTRIVIEFLLEYALEMKQLGERSKGIAEGTFKQILKVDPKNPLARYRLAYIYYTRKDWQIASLFFQQAYKNNVPAMYFNLKDDQMIKAQLYSAECHVYLAKQAFQTALEDNDVLFQLETDIGRPVEPFLRSIQAQLESREYVLYKSSERRMTSKTDAEDIFDDLGVNDLILFDNARNWILSNGRSEVVLQSETADFLKELILKHYEDKPLSYDHVRHQYSEDNIRQKKRRLKQYAKERLFIVDLFTPSENRTMRLNPDYNYILAYPTDDTFVS
;
A
#
# COMPACT_ATOMS: atom_id res chain seq x y z
N MET A 1 -26.80 26.64 1.21
CA MET A 1 -26.17 26.11 2.43
C MET A 1 -25.18 24.96 2.12
N ASN A 2 -24.53 24.92 0.93
CA ASN A 2 -23.82 23.73 0.43
C ASN A 2 -22.35 23.94 0.00
N ILE A 3 -21.81 25.17 0.00
CA ILE A 3 -20.39 25.40 -0.36
C ILE A 3 -19.49 25.34 0.89
N ILE A 4 -20.00 25.83 2.02
CA ILE A 4 -19.26 25.84 3.30
C ILE A 4 -19.04 24.41 3.83
N PHE A 5 -20.00 23.50 3.63
CA PHE A 5 -19.86 22.10 4.05
C PHE A 5 -18.84 21.34 3.19
N ASN A 6 -18.73 21.65 1.89
CA ASN A 6 -17.73 21.04 1.02
C ASN A 6 -16.32 21.49 1.39
N GLN A 7 -16.11 22.79 1.62
CA GLN A 7 -14.82 23.30 2.06
C GLN A 7 -14.48 22.78 3.45
N GLN A 8 -15.42 22.75 4.40
CA GLN A 8 -15.18 22.19 5.73
C GLN A 8 -14.93 20.69 5.73
N LEU A 9 -15.62 19.90 4.89
CA LEU A 9 -15.37 18.47 4.76
C LEU A 9 -13.99 18.22 4.16
N LEU A 10 -13.63 18.96 3.10
CA LEU A 10 -12.31 18.89 2.50
C LEU A 10 -11.24 19.35 3.50
N ASP A 11 -11.43 20.48 4.17
CA ASP A 11 -10.53 20.96 5.21
C ASP A 11 -10.44 19.95 6.35
N THR A 12 -11.53 19.30 6.77
CA THR A 12 -11.49 18.23 7.79
C THR A 12 -10.73 17.00 7.28
N ILE A 13 -10.98 16.57 6.03
CA ILE A 13 -10.27 15.46 5.39
C ILE A 13 -8.76 15.75 5.34
N TRP A 14 -8.38 16.97 4.96
CA TRP A 14 -6.99 17.36 4.71
C TRP A 14 -6.24 17.90 5.93
N THR A 15 -6.93 18.41 6.96
CA THR A 15 -6.30 18.98 8.18
C THR A 15 -6.32 18.04 9.39
N ASP A 16 -7.16 17.00 9.41
CA ASP A 16 -7.36 16.13 10.58
C ASP A 16 -6.94 14.66 10.37
N MET A 17 -6.01 14.36 9.44
CA MET A 17 -5.45 13.00 9.28
C MET A 17 -4.65 12.51 10.51
N ASP A 18 -4.35 13.40 11.47
CA ASP A 18 -3.56 13.12 12.68
C ASP A 18 -4.39 12.54 13.88
N ARG A 19 -5.65 12.12 13.69
CA ARG A 19 -6.56 11.77 14.81
C ARG A 19 -6.68 10.28 15.14
N GLU A 20 -7.05 10.03 16.40
CA GLU A 20 -7.48 8.72 16.93
C GLU A 20 -8.50 8.00 16.00
N PRO A 21 -8.52 6.66 15.96
CA PRO A 21 -9.38 5.87 15.05
C PRO A 21 -10.87 6.24 15.04
N THR A 22 -11.38 6.80 16.14
CA THR A 22 -12.77 7.26 16.30
C THR A 22 -13.12 8.49 15.46
N GLU A 23 -12.14 9.33 15.16
CA GLU A 23 -12.33 10.57 14.41
C GLU A 23 -12.24 10.31 12.91
N LEU A 24 -11.30 9.46 12.47
CA LEU A 24 -11.22 8.98 11.09
C LEU A 24 -12.53 8.30 10.65
N TYR A 25 -13.19 7.59 11.57
CA TYR A 25 -14.52 7.02 11.33
C TYR A 25 -15.60 8.09 11.08
N LYS A 26 -15.56 9.23 11.78
CA LYS A 26 -16.50 10.34 11.53
C LYS A 26 -16.27 10.97 10.17
N VAL A 27 -15.00 11.17 9.77
CA VAL A 27 -14.64 11.70 8.45
C VAL A 27 -15.13 10.76 7.35
N LYS A 28 -14.92 9.44 7.52
CA LYS A 28 -15.49 8.42 6.62
C LYS A 28 -17.01 8.51 6.53
N LEU A 29 -17.74 8.63 7.64
CA LEU A 29 -19.20 8.77 7.60
C LEU A 29 -19.64 10.04 6.88
N ALA A 30 -18.94 11.15 7.09
CA ALA A 30 -19.21 12.41 6.39
C ALA A 30 -18.95 12.28 4.88
N ALA A 31 -17.83 11.67 4.48
CA ALA A 31 -17.50 11.35 3.09
C ALA A 31 -18.55 10.45 2.43
N LEU A 32 -18.98 9.38 3.09
CA LEU A 32 -20.03 8.49 2.58
C LEU A 32 -21.39 9.19 2.46
N THR A 33 -21.74 10.03 3.44
CA THR A 33 -22.98 10.81 3.42
C THR A 33 -22.96 11.80 2.27
N TRP A 34 -21.84 12.52 2.12
CA TRP A 34 -21.62 13.43 1.01
C TRP A 34 -21.74 12.72 -0.34
N MET A 35 -21.11 11.56 -0.53
CA MET A 35 -21.24 10.80 -1.78
C MET A 35 -22.69 10.38 -2.05
N LYS A 36 -23.44 9.98 -1.03
CA LYS A 36 -24.84 9.57 -1.19
C LYS A 36 -25.73 10.75 -1.58
N GLU A 37 -25.50 11.93 -1.01
CA GLU A 37 -26.31 13.12 -1.25
C GLU A 37 -25.95 13.83 -2.55
N ASN A 38 -24.68 13.78 -2.94
CA ASN A 38 -24.19 14.52 -4.09
C ASN A 38 -23.96 13.64 -5.33
N SER A 39 -23.86 12.30 -5.17
CA SER A 39 -23.68 11.26 -6.20
C SER A 39 -23.44 11.78 -7.62
N THR A 40 -22.28 12.41 -7.83
CA THR A 40 -21.87 12.93 -9.14
C THR A 40 -21.00 11.91 -9.86
N SER A 41 -20.75 12.15 -11.15
CA SER A 41 -19.78 11.38 -11.94
C SER A 41 -18.37 11.43 -11.32
N VAL A 42 -17.57 10.38 -11.54
CA VAL A 42 -16.13 10.36 -11.16
C VAL A 42 -15.31 11.48 -11.81
N GLU A 43 -15.83 12.13 -12.86
CA GLU A 43 -15.18 13.30 -13.47
C GLU A 43 -15.22 14.54 -12.56
N ASP A 44 -16.18 14.60 -11.63
CA ASP A 44 -16.27 15.69 -10.66
C ASP A 44 -15.06 15.69 -9.71
N PRO A 45 -14.33 16.81 -9.56
CA PRO A 45 -13.16 16.89 -8.70
C PRO A 45 -13.43 16.54 -7.23
N ASN A 46 -14.60 16.90 -6.68
CA ASN A 46 -14.90 16.62 -5.28
C ASN A 46 -15.16 15.13 -5.07
N THR A 47 -15.87 14.48 -6.00
CA THR A 47 -16.05 13.03 -5.98
C THR A 47 -14.73 12.29 -6.04
N ARG A 48 -13.76 12.78 -6.83
CA ARG A 48 -12.41 12.19 -6.85
C ARG A 48 -11.70 12.28 -5.51
N ILE A 49 -11.69 13.46 -4.89
CA ILE A 49 -11.07 13.64 -3.58
C ILE A 49 -11.71 12.71 -2.55
N VAL A 50 -13.04 12.59 -2.57
CA VAL A 50 -13.73 11.70 -1.64
C VAL A 50 -13.44 10.22 -1.91
N ILE A 51 -13.36 9.81 -3.17
CA ILE A 51 -12.96 8.44 -3.54
C ILE A 51 -11.52 8.16 -3.09
N GLU A 52 -10.59 9.10 -3.32
CA GLU A 52 -9.19 9.01 -2.91
C GLU A 52 -9.08 8.82 -1.40
N PHE A 53 -9.73 9.68 -0.62
CA PHE A 53 -9.78 9.55 0.84
C PHE A 53 -10.36 8.20 1.29
N LEU A 54 -11.47 7.75 0.70
CA LEU A 54 -12.09 6.47 1.07
C LEU A 54 -11.22 5.27 0.70
N LEU A 55 -10.46 5.39 -0.39
CA LEU A 55 -9.52 4.38 -0.83
C LEU A 55 -8.33 4.25 0.13
N GLU A 56 -7.77 5.37 0.58
CA GLU A 56 -6.71 5.44 1.60
C GLU A 56 -7.22 4.89 2.95
N TYR A 57 -8.37 5.38 3.41
CA TYR A 57 -9.02 4.88 4.62
C TYR A 57 -9.22 3.35 4.58
N ALA A 58 -9.70 2.83 3.45
CA ALA A 58 -9.91 1.39 3.30
C ALA A 58 -8.59 0.60 3.30
N LEU A 59 -7.51 1.18 2.76
CA LEU A 59 -6.17 0.58 2.81
C LEU A 59 -5.64 0.52 4.24
N GLU A 60 -5.75 1.59 5.02
CA GLU A 60 -5.37 1.59 6.44
C GLU A 60 -6.16 0.57 7.25
N MET A 61 -7.49 0.51 7.06
CA MET A 61 -8.31 -0.49 7.74
C MET A 61 -7.91 -1.92 7.35
N LYS A 62 -7.42 -2.17 6.13
CA LYS A 62 -6.90 -3.49 5.74
C LYS A 62 -5.63 -3.85 6.55
N GLN A 63 -4.76 -2.88 6.83
CA GLN A 63 -3.49 -3.08 7.54
C GLN A 63 -3.68 -3.31 9.05
N LEU A 64 -4.73 -2.76 9.66
CA LEU A 64 -5.03 -2.91 11.10
C LEU A 64 -5.47 -4.33 11.53
N GLY A 65 -5.55 -5.29 10.61
CA GLY A 65 -5.80 -6.70 10.90
C GLY A 65 -7.21 -7.21 10.54
N GLU A 66 -7.49 -8.48 10.86
CA GLU A 66 -8.68 -9.21 10.37
C GLU A 66 -10.02 -8.55 10.70
N ARG A 67 -10.17 -7.99 11.91
CA ARG A 67 -11.42 -7.33 12.33
C ARG A 67 -11.73 -6.10 11.48
N SER A 68 -10.71 -5.44 10.94
CA SER A 68 -10.82 -4.22 10.16
C SER A 68 -10.98 -4.49 8.65
N LYS A 69 -10.71 -5.72 8.18
CA LYS A 69 -10.96 -6.11 6.77
C LYS A 69 -12.41 -5.99 6.35
N GLY A 70 -13.36 -6.24 7.25
CA GLY A 70 -14.80 -6.04 6.96
C GLY A 70 -15.14 -4.57 6.70
N ILE A 71 -14.47 -3.65 7.40
CA ILE A 71 -14.61 -2.21 7.20
C ILE A 71 -14.04 -1.82 5.84
N ALA A 72 -12.83 -2.29 5.51
CA ALA A 72 -12.19 -2.07 4.22
C ALA A 72 -13.06 -2.57 3.06
N GLU A 73 -13.56 -3.80 3.15
CA GLU A 73 -14.47 -4.39 2.16
C GLU A 73 -15.73 -3.54 1.95
N GLY A 74 -16.37 -3.14 3.05
CA GLY A 74 -17.55 -2.28 3.01
C GLY A 74 -17.27 -0.96 2.31
N THR A 75 -16.12 -0.32 2.60
CA THR A 75 -15.72 0.93 1.97
C THR A 75 -15.45 0.77 0.47
N PHE A 76 -14.68 -0.25 0.04
CA PHE A 76 -14.44 -0.51 -1.38
C PHE A 76 -15.75 -0.78 -2.15
N LYS A 77 -16.70 -1.48 -1.54
CA LYS A 77 -18.03 -1.67 -2.15
C LYS A 77 -18.81 -0.36 -2.30
N GLN A 78 -18.66 0.60 -1.40
CA GLN A 78 -19.29 1.92 -1.57
C GLN A 78 -18.63 2.72 -2.69
N ILE A 79 -17.30 2.68 -2.80
CA ILE A 79 -16.58 3.30 -3.93
C ILE A 79 -17.09 2.72 -5.25
N LEU A 80 -17.22 1.40 -5.36
CA LEU A 80 -17.70 0.73 -6.57
C LEU A 80 -19.18 0.99 -6.91
N LYS A 81 -19.98 1.58 -6.01
CA LYS A 81 -21.33 2.05 -6.36
C LYS A 81 -21.30 3.38 -7.11
N VAL A 82 -20.33 4.24 -6.79
CA VAL A 82 -20.17 5.58 -7.38
C VAL A 82 -19.30 5.51 -8.63
N ASP A 83 -18.21 4.76 -8.55
CA ASP A 83 -17.34 4.43 -9.68
C ASP A 83 -17.31 2.92 -9.90
N PRO A 84 -18.30 2.36 -10.63
CA PRO A 84 -18.34 0.95 -10.94
C PRO A 84 -17.19 0.48 -11.79
N LYS A 85 -16.32 1.33 -12.35
CA LYS A 85 -15.19 0.91 -13.19
C LYS A 85 -13.84 1.06 -12.48
N ASN A 86 -13.81 1.58 -11.25
CA ASN A 86 -12.60 1.76 -10.46
C ASN A 86 -11.73 0.50 -10.41
N PRO A 87 -10.57 0.47 -11.08
CA PRO A 87 -9.75 -0.73 -11.14
C PRO A 87 -9.04 -0.98 -9.81
N LEU A 88 -8.63 0.06 -9.09
CA LEU A 88 -7.95 -0.06 -7.81
C LEU A 88 -8.85 -0.59 -6.70
N ALA A 89 -10.07 -0.06 -6.54
CA ALA A 89 -11.04 -0.57 -5.57
C ALA A 89 -11.35 -2.05 -5.83
N ARG A 90 -11.47 -2.47 -7.10
CA ARG A 90 -11.65 -3.88 -7.47
C ARG A 90 -10.45 -4.73 -7.11
N TYR A 91 -9.24 -4.29 -7.43
CA TYR A 91 -8.01 -5.02 -7.10
C TYR A 91 -7.91 -5.26 -5.59
N ARG A 92 -8.16 -4.22 -4.77
CA ARG A 92 -8.13 -4.34 -3.31
C ARG A 92 -9.23 -5.26 -2.79
N LEU A 93 -10.44 -5.14 -3.33
CA LEU A 93 -11.55 -5.99 -2.96
C LEU A 93 -11.30 -7.46 -3.36
N ALA A 94 -10.70 -7.70 -4.54
CA ALA A 94 -10.26 -9.02 -4.99
C ALA A 94 -9.27 -9.64 -4.00
N TYR A 95 -8.29 -8.86 -3.52
CA TYR A 95 -7.33 -9.31 -2.53
C TYR A 95 -8.00 -9.72 -1.21
N ILE A 96 -9.02 -8.98 -0.76
CA ILE A 96 -9.78 -9.38 0.44
C ILE A 96 -10.44 -10.75 0.23
N TYR A 97 -11.13 -10.97 -0.90
CA TYR A 97 -11.73 -12.25 -1.24
C TYR A 97 -10.69 -13.37 -1.41
N TYR A 98 -9.54 -13.05 -2.00
CA TYR A 98 -8.41 -13.95 -2.16
C TYR A 98 -7.91 -14.46 -0.80
N THR A 99 -7.72 -13.56 0.19
CA THR A 99 -7.30 -13.96 1.54
C THR A 99 -8.33 -14.83 2.27
N ARG A 100 -9.61 -14.77 1.88
CA ARG A 100 -10.69 -15.62 2.39
C ARG A 100 -10.85 -16.93 1.63
N LYS A 101 -10.04 -17.16 0.59
CA LYS A 101 -10.12 -18.32 -0.32
C LYS A 101 -11.41 -18.37 -1.15
N ASP A 102 -12.06 -17.22 -1.35
CA ASP A 102 -13.22 -17.07 -2.23
C ASP A 102 -12.75 -16.95 -3.69
N TRP A 103 -12.10 -18.01 -4.21
CA TRP A 103 -11.35 -17.99 -5.47
C TRP A 103 -12.17 -17.53 -6.68
N GLN A 104 -13.45 -17.89 -6.73
CA GLN A 104 -14.37 -17.50 -7.81
C GLN A 104 -14.60 -15.99 -7.85
N ILE A 105 -14.83 -15.39 -6.67
CA ILE A 105 -15.10 -13.96 -6.56
C ILE A 105 -13.79 -13.19 -6.76
N ALA A 106 -12.70 -13.64 -6.15
CA ALA A 106 -11.38 -13.04 -6.27
C ALA A 106 -10.92 -12.97 -7.73
N SER A 107 -10.98 -14.08 -8.48
CA SER A 107 -10.54 -14.12 -9.87
C SER A 107 -11.33 -13.15 -10.76
N LEU A 108 -12.65 -13.05 -10.56
CA LEU A 108 -13.53 -12.14 -11.28
C LEU A 108 -13.13 -10.67 -11.03
N PHE A 109 -12.93 -10.29 -9.77
CA PHE A 109 -12.55 -8.91 -9.44
C PHE A 109 -11.14 -8.56 -9.94
N PHE A 110 -10.18 -9.48 -9.87
CA PHE A 110 -8.84 -9.27 -10.43
C PHE A 110 -8.88 -9.05 -11.95
N GLN A 111 -9.64 -9.88 -12.68
CA GLN A 111 -9.81 -9.73 -14.13
C GLN A 111 -10.46 -8.40 -14.50
N GLN A 112 -11.50 -8.01 -13.76
CA GLN A 112 -12.17 -6.74 -13.98
C GLN A 112 -11.27 -5.55 -13.64
N ALA A 113 -10.45 -5.64 -12.58
CA ALA A 113 -9.47 -4.63 -12.23
C ALA A 113 -8.46 -4.44 -13.36
N TYR A 114 -7.90 -5.53 -13.89
CA TYR A 114 -6.99 -5.48 -15.02
C TYR A 114 -7.65 -4.93 -16.29
N LYS A 115 -8.84 -5.44 -16.65
CA LYS A 115 -9.57 -5.02 -17.87
C LYS A 115 -9.97 -3.55 -17.85
N ASN A 116 -10.33 -3.02 -16.69
CA ASN A 116 -10.75 -1.62 -16.53
C ASN A 116 -9.57 -0.68 -16.24
N ASN A 117 -8.33 -1.19 -16.20
CA ASN A 117 -7.14 -0.36 -16.05
C ASN A 117 -6.80 0.31 -17.38
N VAL A 118 -7.51 1.39 -17.71
CA VAL A 118 -7.35 2.13 -18.98
C VAL A 118 -6.49 3.37 -18.72
N PRO A 119 -5.41 3.59 -19.50
CA PRO A 119 -4.63 4.82 -19.42
C PRO A 119 -5.55 6.06 -19.51
N ALA A 120 -5.27 7.09 -18.71
CA ALA A 120 -6.07 8.31 -18.54
C ALA A 120 -7.34 8.21 -17.68
N MET A 121 -7.72 7.03 -17.16
CA MET A 121 -8.70 6.95 -16.06
C MET A 121 -8.06 7.24 -14.70
N TYR A 122 -8.87 7.73 -13.75
CA TYR A 122 -8.45 7.93 -12.36
C TYR A 122 -8.29 6.59 -11.64
N PHE A 123 -7.46 6.56 -10.60
CA PHE A 123 -7.28 5.41 -9.72
C PHE A 123 -6.85 4.13 -10.45
N ASN A 124 -5.96 4.27 -11.45
CA ASN A 124 -5.38 3.14 -12.15
C ASN A 124 -4.45 2.31 -11.26
N LEU A 125 -4.35 1.03 -11.57
CA LEU A 125 -3.33 0.13 -11.06
C LEU A 125 -1.95 0.53 -11.58
N LYS A 126 -0.96 0.46 -10.70
CA LYS A 126 0.46 0.53 -11.08
C LYS A 126 0.87 -0.74 -11.83
N ASP A 127 1.97 -0.68 -12.60
CA ASP A 127 2.45 -1.81 -13.39
C ASP A 127 2.59 -3.11 -12.56
N ASP A 128 3.15 -2.99 -11.35
CA ASP A 128 3.29 -4.14 -10.44
C ASP A 128 1.93 -4.71 -10.00
N GLN A 129 0.97 -3.84 -9.68
CA GLN A 129 -0.40 -4.25 -9.32
C GLN A 129 -1.12 -4.90 -10.49
N MET A 130 -0.87 -4.47 -11.73
CA MET A 130 -1.41 -5.13 -12.93
C MET A 130 -0.87 -6.55 -13.07
N ILE A 131 0.45 -6.72 -12.92
CA ILE A 131 1.10 -8.04 -12.97
C ILE A 131 0.54 -8.93 -11.86
N LYS A 132 0.46 -8.42 -10.63
CA LYS A 132 -0.12 -9.14 -9.49
C LYS A 132 -1.57 -9.52 -9.71
N ALA A 133 -2.39 -8.63 -10.25
CA ALA A 133 -3.79 -8.94 -10.56
C ALA A 133 -3.89 -10.16 -11.49
N GLN A 134 -3.02 -10.26 -12.50
CA GLN A 134 -2.97 -11.41 -13.38
C GLN A 134 -2.46 -12.67 -12.67
N LEU A 135 -1.38 -12.57 -11.89
CA LEU A 135 -0.80 -13.69 -11.15
C LEU A 135 -1.80 -14.25 -10.12
N TYR A 136 -2.44 -13.40 -9.32
CA TYR A 136 -3.48 -13.82 -8.38
C TYR A 136 -4.70 -14.41 -9.10
N SER A 137 -5.09 -13.87 -10.25
CA SER A 137 -6.18 -14.45 -11.04
C SER A 137 -5.83 -15.85 -11.55
N ALA A 138 -4.59 -16.04 -12.03
CA ALA A 138 -4.09 -17.34 -12.47
C ALA A 138 -4.04 -18.35 -11.31
N GLU A 139 -3.54 -17.93 -10.14
CA GLU A 139 -3.54 -18.76 -8.93
C GLU A 139 -4.96 -19.16 -8.50
N CYS A 140 -5.92 -18.23 -8.53
CA CYS A 140 -7.33 -18.54 -8.26
C CYS A 140 -7.88 -19.62 -9.20
N HIS A 141 -7.61 -19.53 -10.51
CA HIS A 141 -8.06 -20.53 -11.47
C HIS A 141 -7.42 -21.90 -11.25
N VAL A 142 -6.15 -21.93 -10.85
CA VAL A 142 -5.45 -23.16 -10.45
C VAL A 142 -6.16 -23.83 -9.28
N TYR A 143 -6.51 -23.07 -8.23
CA TYR A 143 -7.25 -23.64 -7.09
C TYR A 143 -8.65 -24.12 -7.49
N LEU A 144 -9.36 -23.40 -8.36
CA LEU A 144 -10.67 -23.82 -8.85
C LEU A 144 -10.59 -25.10 -9.68
N ALA A 145 -9.59 -25.22 -10.55
CA ALA A 145 -9.36 -26.44 -11.32
C ALA A 145 -9.08 -27.64 -10.40
N LYS A 146 -8.27 -27.44 -9.35
CA LYS A 146 -7.98 -28.47 -8.34
C LYS A 146 -9.24 -28.90 -7.58
N GLN A 147 -10.08 -27.94 -7.18
CA GLN A 147 -11.36 -28.24 -6.52
C GLN A 147 -12.30 -29.03 -7.44
N ALA A 148 -12.46 -28.61 -8.69
CA ALA A 148 -13.32 -29.31 -9.66
C ALA A 148 -12.83 -30.74 -9.94
N PHE A 149 -11.52 -30.93 -10.06
CA PHE A 149 -10.93 -32.26 -10.24
C PHE A 149 -11.15 -33.15 -9.03
N GLN A 150 -10.98 -32.61 -7.81
CA GLN A 150 -11.23 -33.34 -6.58
C GLN A 150 -12.69 -33.80 -6.47
N THR A 151 -13.66 -32.92 -6.77
CA THR A 151 -15.08 -33.28 -6.80
C THR A 151 -15.36 -34.37 -7.84
N ALA A 152 -14.78 -34.27 -9.04
CA ALA A 152 -14.95 -35.29 -10.06
C ALA A 152 -14.41 -36.68 -9.64
N LEU A 153 -13.29 -36.71 -8.92
CA LEU A 153 -12.74 -37.95 -8.35
C LEU A 153 -13.65 -38.55 -7.27
N GLU A 154 -14.19 -37.70 -6.38
CA GLU A 154 -15.11 -38.13 -5.32
C GLU A 154 -16.42 -38.70 -5.87
N ASP A 155 -16.90 -38.17 -7.00
CA ASP A 155 -18.12 -38.62 -7.66
C ASP A 155 -17.92 -39.87 -8.54
N ASN A 156 -16.67 -40.27 -8.84
CA ASN A 156 -16.39 -41.33 -9.80
C ASN A 156 -15.13 -42.15 -9.46
N ASP A 157 -15.33 -43.24 -8.70
CA ASP A 157 -14.28 -44.21 -8.32
C ASP A 157 -13.47 -44.77 -9.51
N VAL A 158 -14.00 -44.74 -10.74
CA VAL A 158 -13.31 -45.23 -11.95
C VAL A 158 -12.20 -44.27 -12.39
N LEU A 159 -12.31 -42.97 -12.11
CA LEU A 159 -11.27 -41.99 -12.47
C LEU A 159 -9.97 -42.21 -11.69
N PHE A 160 -10.02 -42.87 -10.52
CA PHE A 160 -8.83 -43.24 -9.76
C PHE A 160 -7.91 -44.21 -10.52
N GLN A 161 -8.45 -44.98 -11.47
CA GLN A 161 -7.69 -45.95 -12.27
C GLN A 161 -6.98 -45.32 -13.49
N LEU A 162 -7.28 -44.06 -13.82
CA LEU A 162 -6.70 -43.32 -14.95
C LEU A 162 -5.41 -42.55 -14.57
N GLU A 163 -4.72 -43.01 -13.53
CA GLU A 163 -3.62 -42.38 -12.79
C GLU A 163 -2.39 -41.91 -13.60
N THR A 164 -2.39 -41.98 -14.94
CA THR A 164 -1.17 -41.79 -15.73
C THR A 164 -1.17 -40.69 -16.79
N ASP A 165 -2.28 -40.01 -17.12
CA ASP A 165 -2.19 -39.03 -18.24
C ASP A 165 -3.15 -37.82 -18.21
N ILE A 166 -3.83 -37.55 -17.09
CA ILE A 166 -4.72 -36.37 -17.02
C ILE A 166 -3.93 -35.12 -16.60
N GLY A 167 -3.15 -34.60 -17.55
CA GLY A 167 -2.62 -33.24 -17.51
C GLY A 167 -1.26 -33.05 -16.83
N ARG A 168 -0.70 -31.85 -17.02
CA ARG A 168 0.55 -31.46 -16.34
C ARG A 168 0.27 -31.28 -14.84
N PRO A 169 1.20 -31.68 -13.96
CA PRO A 169 1.07 -31.39 -12.54
C PRO A 169 0.93 -29.89 -12.35
N VAL A 170 -0.10 -29.49 -11.62
CA VAL A 170 -0.45 -28.08 -11.41
C VAL A 170 0.45 -27.46 -10.33
N GLU A 171 1.00 -28.28 -9.44
CA GLU A 171 1.85 -27.89 -8.32
C GLU A 171 3.14 -27.14 -8.75
N PRO A 172 3.94 -27.60 -9.74
CA PRO A 172 5.07 -26.81 -10.24
C PRO A 172 4.66 -25.44 -10.77
N PHE A 173 3.52 -25.34 -11.46
CA PHE A 173 3.03 -24.07 -11.98
C PHE A 173 2.58 -23.15 -10.85
N LEU A 174 1.82 -23.67 -9.88
CA LEU A 174 1.40 -22.92 -8.69
C LEU A 174 2.61 -22.40 -7.91
N ARG A 175 3.62 -23.24 -7.67
CA ARG A 175 4.87 -22.83 -7.02
C ARG A 175 5.58 -21.72 -7.78
N SER A 176 5.57 -21.78 -9.12
CA SER A 176 6.17 -20.72 -9.93
C SER A 176 5.42 -19.40 -9.79
N ILE A 177 4.08 -19.41 -9.73
CA ILE A 177 3.28 -18.20 -9.50
C ILE A 177 3.57 -17.64 -8.10
N GLN A 178 3.56 -18.50 -7.08
CA GLN A 178 3.79 -18.11 -5.69
C GLN A 178 5.19 -17.49 -5.52
N ALA A 179 6.24 -18.10 -6.08
CA ALA A 179 7.58 -17.54 -6.07
C ALA A 179 7.66 -16.16 -6.78
N GLN A 180 6.88 -15.96 -7.85
CA GLN A 180 6.80 -14.66 -8.53
C GLN A 180 6.04 -13.61 -7.72
N LEU A 181 5.02 -14.00 -6.96
CA LEU A 181 4.32 -13.11 -6.04
C LEU A 181 5.20 -12.73 -4.84
N GLU A 182 5.85 -13.73 -4.23
CA GLU A 182 6.75 -13.56 -3.09
C GLU A 182 7.92 -12.64 -3.43
N SER A 183 8.60 -12.87 -4.56
CA SER A 183 9.74 -12.02 -5.00
C SER A 183 9.37 -10.58 -5.35
N ARG A 184 8.08 -10.23 -5.31
CA ARG A 184 7.54 -8.89 -5.61
C ARG A 184 6.72 -8.33 -4.45
N GLU A 185 6.88 -8.86 -3.25
CA GLU A 185 6.13 -8.38 -2.09
C GLU A 185 6.59 -6.97 -1.70
N TYR A 186 7.90 -6.70 -1.77
CA TYR A 186 8.52 -5.46 -1.30
C TYR A 186 9.20 -4.66 -2.41
N VAL A 187 9.20 -3.34 -2.27
CA VAL A 187 10.11 -2.43 -2.98
C VAL A 187 11.30 -2.18 -2.05
N LEU A 188 12.51 -2.39 -2.57
CA LEU A 188 13.76 -2.08 -1.89
C LEU A 188 14.53 -0.99 -2.64
N TYR A 189 14.94 0.04 -1.91
CA TYR A 189 15.94 1.01 -2.33
C TYR A 189 17.23 0.77 -1.52
N LYS A 190 18.32 0.43 -2.22
CA LYS A 190 19.67 0.25 -1.64
C LYS A 190 20.72 0.68 -2.66
N SER A 191 21.71 1.47 -2.26
CA SER A 191 22.88 1.83 -3.12
C SER A 191 22.50 2.42 -4.48
N SER A 192 21.57 3.38 -4.51
CA SER A 192 21.02 3.98 -5.74
C SER A 192 20.19 3.03 -6.64
N GLU A 193 20.03 1.77 -6.27
CA GLU A 193 19.19 0.81 -6.99
C GLU A 193 17.79 0.71 -6.37
N ARG A 194 16.79 0.61 -7.24
CA ARG A 194 15.42 0.25 -6.89
C ARG A 194 15.11 -1.12 -7.45
N ARG A 195 14.72 -2.07 -6.61
CA ARG A 195 14.31 -3.41 -7.05
C ARG A 195 13.09 -3.92 -6.29
N MET A 196 12.39 -4.87 -6.91
CA MET A 196 11.40 -5.68 -6.20
C MET A 196 12.12 -6.83 -5.50
N THR A 197 11.65 -7.22 -4.33
CA THR A 197 12.27 -8.26 -3.51
C THR A 197 11.24 -9.00 -2.68
N SER A 198 11.60 -10.17 -2.15
CA SER A 198 10.75 -10.85 -1.17
C SER A 198 10.81 -10.20 0.21
N LYS A 199 9.79 -10.48 1.04
CA LYS A 199 9.81 -10.06 2.43
C LYS A 199 11.01 -10.63 3.17
N THR A 200 11.33 -11.91 2.97
CA THR A 200 12.49 -12.55 3.60
C THR A 200 13.79 -11.88 3.20
N ASP A 201 13.99 -11.55 1.93
CA ASP A 201 15.19 -10.81 1.49
C ASP A 201 15.27 -9.42 2.13
N ALA A 202 14.13 -8.75 2.33
CA ALA A 202 14.10 -7.44 3.00
C ALA A 202 14.41 -7.56 4.50
N GLU A 203 13.93 -8.62 5.17
CA GLU A 203 14.24 -8.95 6.56
C GLU A 203 15.72 -9.32 6.73
N ASP A 204 16.30 -10.12 5.81
CA ASP A 204 17.72 -10.46 5.82
C ASP A 204 18.61 -9.20 5.71
N ILE A 205 18.21 -8.22 4.90
CA ILE A 205 18.91 -6.92 4.79
C ILE A 205 18.74 -6.09 6.07
N PHE A 206 17.58 -6.16 6.72
CA PHE A 206 17.31 -5.48 7.98
C PHE A 206 18.18 -6.06 9.12
N ASP A 207 18.42 -7.37 9.11
CA ASP A 207 19.23 -8.07 10.11
C ASP A 207 20.75 -7.92 9.88
N ASP A 208 21.20 -7.74 8.63
CA ASP A 208 22.62 -7.61 8.24
C ASP A 208 22.99 -6.19 7.76
N LEU A 209 22.76 -5.19 8.61
CA LEU A 209 23.08 -3.79 8.31
C LEU A 209 24.58 -3.48 8.53
N GLY A 210 25.17 -2.79 7.55
CA GLY A 210 26.55 -2.34 7.60
C GLY A 210 26.79 -1.16 8.54
N VAL A 211 28.07 -0.83 8.73
CA VAL A 211 28.45 0.41 9.44
C VAL A 211 27.97 1.60 8.62
N ASN A 212 27.19 2.48 9.25
CA ASN A 212 26.52 3.64 8.67
C ASN A 212 25.27 3.35 7.83
N ASP A 213 24.78 2.11 7.79
CA ASP A 213 23.50 1.81 7.17
C ASP A 213 22.34 2.28 8.05
N LEU A 214 21.31 2.84 7.42
CA LEU A 214 20.07 3.26 8.05
C LEU A 214 18.89 2.75 7.24
N ILE A 215 18.14 1.79 7.77
CA ILE A 215 16.97 1.24 7.08
C ILE A 215 15.68 1.79 7.67
N LEU A 216 14.80 2.30 6.81
CA LEU A 216 13.38 2.45 7.09
C LEU A 216 12.64 1.23 6.51
N PHE A 217 12.10 0.40 7.38
CA PHE A 217 11.43 -0.85 7.04
C PHE A 217 9.98 -0.86 7.50
N ASP A 218 9.04 -1.07 6.59
CA ASP A 218 7.63 -1.34 6.91
C ASP A 218 7.39 -2.85 6.97
N ASN A 219 7.24 -3.42 8.16
CA ASN A 219 7.02 -4.87 8.30
C ASN A 219 5.54 -5.30 8.16
N ALA A 220 4.72 -4.47 7.50
CA ALA A 220 3.26 -4.56 7.36
C ALA A 220 2.45 -4.32 8.65
N ARG A 221 3.11 -4.05 9.78
CA ARG A 221 2.46 -3.69 11.04
C ARG A 221 2.93 -2.34 11.55
N ASN A 222 4.24 -2.09 11.44
CA ASN A 222 4.90 -0.92 11.96
C ASN A 222 5.99 -0.48 11.00
N TRP A 223 6.23 0.83 10.98
CA TRP A 223 7.43 1.39 10.40
C TRP A 223 8.56 1.38 11.43
N ILE A 224 9.68 0.77 11.08
CA ILE A 224 10.86 0.63 11.94
C ILE A 224 12.03 1.34 11.27
N LEU A 225 12.71 2.22 12.03
CA LEU A 225 13.98 2.81 11.64
C LEU A 225 15.10 2.13 12.44
N SER A 226 16.08 1.54 11.76
CA SER A 226 17.18 0.79 12.37
C SER A 226 18.55 1.20 11.82
N ASN A 227 19.58 1.11 12.66
CA ASN A 227 20.99 1.22 12.27
C ASN A 227 21.80 -0.08 12.55
N GLY A 228 21.11 -1.21 12.73
CA GLY A 228 21.69 -2.51 13.06
C GLY A 228 22.08 -2.71 14.52
N ARG A 229 22.20 -1.64 15.31
CA ARG A 229 22.49 -1.70 16.76
C ARG A 229 21.31 -1.32 17.62
N SER A 230 20.42 -0.50 17.08
CA SER A 230 19.25 0.03 17.77
C SER A 230 18.14 0.29 16.78
N GLU A 231 16.92 0.23 17.27
CA GLU A 231 15.70 0.32 16.48
C GLU A 231 14.71 1.27 17.14
N VAL A 232 13.92 1.96 16.33
CA VAL A 232 12.79 2.77 16.80
C VAL A 232 11.58 2.54 15.92
N VAL A 233 10.44 2.25 16.55
CA VAL A 233 9.14 2.23 15.87
C VAL A 233 8.66 3.66 15.67
N LEU A 234 8.39 4.02 14.42
CA LEU A 234 7.89 5.33 14.03
C LEU A 234 6.37 5.30 13.88
N GLN A 235 5.74 6.43 14.17
CA GLN A 235 4.35 6.67 13.79
C GLN A 235 4.25 6.78 12.26
N SER A 236 3.15 6.27 11.66
CA SER A 236 2.98 6.20 10.20
C SER A 236 3.32 7.50 9.49
N GLU A 237 2.75 8.63 9.90
CA GLU A 237 3.04 9.91 9.23
C GLU A 237 4.50 10.39 9.36
N THR A 238 5.20 9.99 10.43
CA THR A 238 6.62 10.32 10.60
C THR A 238 7.48 9.45 9.70
N ALA A 239 7.07 8.19 9.52
CA ALA A 239 7.69 7.26 8.59
C ALA A 239 7.44 7.66 7.13
N ASP A 240 6.22 8.06 6.76
CA ASP A 240 5.89 8.56 5.42
C ASP A 240 6.72 9.80 5.08
N PHE A 241 6.84 10.75 6.02
CA PHE A 241 7.69 11.91 5.84
C PHE A 241 9.18 11.54 5.67
N LEU A 242 9.68 10.55 6.42
CA LEU A 242 11.05 10.06 6.26
C LEU A 242 11.25 9.29 4.95
N LYS A 243 10.25 8.53 4.51
CA LYS A 243 10.24 7.83 3.23
C LYS A 243 10.37 8.82 2.07
N GLU A 244 9.61 9.91 2.08
CA GLU A 244 9.74 10.98 1.08
C GLU A 244 11.15 11.60 1.06
N LEU A 245 11.75 11.82 2.24
CA LEU A 245 13.14 12.29 2.34
C LEU A 245 14.13 11.30 1.73
N ILE A 246 13.97 9.99 2.00
CA ILE A 246 14.84 8.95 1.44
C ILE A 246 14.66 8.88 -0.07
N LEU A 247 13.42 8.89 -0.59
CA LEU A 247 13.17 8.87 -2.03
C LEU A 247 13.83 10.06 -2.74
N LYS A 248 13.75 11.27 -2.18
CA LYS A 248 14.48 12.43 -2.74
C LYS A 248 16.00 12.32 -2.65
N HIS A 249 16.51 11.71 -1.58
CA HIS A 249 17.93 11.42 -1.48
C HIS A 249 18.42 10.49 -2.62
N TYR A 250 17.64 9.47 -3.00
CA TYR A 250 17.94 8.62 -4.14
C TYR A 250 17.89 9.34 -5.50
N GLU A 251 17.12 10.44 -5.60
CA GLU A 251 17.11 11.32 -6.77
C GLU A 251 18.28 12.34 -6.78
N ASP A 252 19.16 12.32 -5.76
CA ASP A 252 20.16 13.37 -5.47
C ASP A 252 19.54 14.78 -5.40
N LYS A 253 18.34 14.87 -4.83
CA LYS A 253 17.59 16.13 -4.69
C LYS A 253 17.26 16.41 -3.22
N PRO A 254 17.25 17.69 -2.82
CA PRO A 254 16.67 18.06 -1.55
C PRO A 254 15.14 17.93 -1.60
N LEU A 255 14.53 17.59 -0.47
CA LEU A 255 13.08 17.70 -0.29
C LEU A 255 12.71 19.18 -0.06
N SER A 256 11.98 19.79 -0.99
CA SER A 256 11.43 21.13 -0.84
C SER A 256 10.17 21.12 0.01
N TYR A 257 9.97 22.16 0.83
CA TYR A 257 8.73 22.31 1.61
C TYR A 257 7.50 22.36 0.70
N ASP A 258 7.61 23.03 -0.45
CA ASP A 258 6.50 23.13 -1.41
C ASP A 258 6.10 21.77 -1.99
N HIS A 259 7.04 20.82 -2.08
CA HIS A 259 6.77 19.48 -2.57
C HIS A 259 5.77 18.74 -1.66
N VAL A 260 5.91 18.89 -0.35
CA VAL A 260 5.08 18.19 0.65
C VAL A 260 4.01 19.08 1.27
N ARG A 261 3.88 20.32 0.81
CA ARG A 261 2.95 21.32 1.39
C ARG A 261 1.49 20.96 1.22
N HIS A 262 1.17 20.14 0.23
CA HIS A 262 -0.17 19.60 0.02
C HIS A 262 -0.56 18.59 1.11
N GLN A 263 0.42 17.99 1.80
CA GLN A 263 0.20 17.04 2.90
C GLN A 263 0.47 17.68 4.27
N TYR A 264 1.41 18.63 4.36
CA TYR A 264 1.88 19.16 5.64
C TYR A 264 1.99 20.69 5.63
N SER A 265 1.51 21.31 6.71
CA SER A 265 1.82 22.72 6.99
C SER A 265 3.32 22.93 7.25
N GLU A 266 3.83 24.16 7.12
CA GLU A 266 5.24 24.44 7.42
C GLU A 266 5.61 24.07 8.87
N ASP A 267 4.71 24.31 9.81
CA ASP A 267 4.92 23.98 11.23
C ASP A 267 4.93 22.47 11.44
N ASN A 268 4.06 21.72 10.74
CA ASN A 268 4.08 20.25 10.75
C ASN A 268 5.40 19.71 10.20
N ILE A 269 5.91 20.26 9.10
CA ILE A 269 7.22 19.87 8.53
C ILE A 269 8.34 20.12 9.54
N ARG A 270 8.37 21.30 10.18
CA ARG A 270 9.36 21.64 11.21
C ARG A 270 9.28 20.71 12.41
N GLN A 271 8.07 20.38 12.85
CA GLN A 271 7.83 19.47 13.97
C GLN A 271 8.29 18.04 13.63
N LYS A 272 7.92 17.51 12.47
CA LYS A 272 8.34 16.17 12.01
C LYS A 272 9.86 16.08 11.87
N LYS A 273 10.51 17.10 11.28
CA LYS A 273 11.98 17.21 11.23
C LYS A 273 12.61 17.18 12.64
N ARG A 274 12.05 17.94 13.59
CA ARG A 274 12.54 17.96 14.98
C ARG A 274 12.37 16.61 15.66
N ARG A 275 11.22 15.95 15.51
CA ARG A 275 10.94 14.60 16.05
C ARG A 275 11.91 13.56 15.49
N LEU A 276 12.14 13.54 14.18
CA LEU A 276 13.11 12.64 13.55
C LEU A 276 14.54 12.86 14.07
N LYS A 277 14.99 14.12 14.21
CA LYS A 277 16.29 14.42 14.84
C LYS A 277 16.37 13.89 16.27
N GLN A 278 15.29 14.03 17.03
CA GLN A 278 15.23 13.55 18.41
C GLN A 278 15.29 12.03 18.48
N TYR A 279 14.51 11.31 17.67
CA TYR A 279 14.53 9.85 17.60
C TYR A 279 15.92 9.34 17.17
N ALA A 280 16.50 9.90 16.13
CA ALA A 280 17.84 9.53 15.67
C ALA A 280 18.89 9.73 16.76
N LYS A 281 18.85 10.84 17.48
CA LYS A 281 19.80 11.13 18.56
C LYS A 281 19.63 10.24 19.77
N GLU A 282 18.40 10.10 20.27
CA GLU A 282 18.11 9.43 21.54
C GLU A 282 18.06 7.91 21.42
N ARG A 283 17.64 7.39 20.25
CA ARG A 283 17.43 5.95 20.05
C ARG A 283 18.48 5.31 19.16
N LEU A 284 19.03 6.05 18.20
CA LEU A 284 20.00 5.52 17.23
C LEU A 284 21.41 6.10 17.42
N PHE A 285 21.61 7.00 18.39
CA PHE A 285 22.87 7.70 18.66
C PHE A 285 23.43 8.50 17.46
N ILE A 286 22.54 8.97 16.58
CA ILE A 286 22.87 9.75 15.37
C ILE A 286 22.56 11.22 15.62
N VAL A 287 23.59 12.06 15.63
CA VAL A 287 23.48 13.48 15.98
C VAL A 287 23.19 14.37 14.77
N ASP A 288 23.47 13.88 13.56
CA ASP A 288 23.57 14.66 12.33
C ASP A 288 22.79 14.01 11.18
N LEU A 289 21.57 13.50 11.45
CA LEU A 289 20.71 12.88 10.43
C LEU A 289 20.44 13.78 9.20
N PHE A 290 20.51 15.10 9.37
CA PHE A 290 20.26 16.08 8.30
C PHE A 290 21.48 16.98 8.11
N THR A 291 21.85 17.26 6.86
CA THR A 291 22.83 18.29 6.57
C THR A 291 22.23 19.70 6.72
N PRO A 292 23.05 20.73 6.95
CA PRO A 292 22.65 22.10 6.69
C PRO A 292 22.13 22.23 5.25
N SER A 293 21.05 22.98 5.08
CA SER A 293 20.39 23.19 3.79
C SER A 293 19.86 24.62 3.70
N GLU A 294 19.67 25.11 2.48
CA GLU A 294 19.08 26.42 2.22
C GLU A 294 17.65 26.51 2.77
N ASN A 295 17.17 27.75 2.97
CA ASN A 295 15.82 28.00 3.48
C ASN A 295 14.76 27.19 2.72
N ARG A 296 13.91 26.48 3.47
CA ARG A 296 12.79 25.64 2.96
C ARG A 296 13.18 24.40 2.17
N THR A 297 14.41 23.92 2.30
CA THR A 297 14.82 22.61 1.77
C THR A 297 15.35 21.71 2.88
N MET A 298 15.34 20.40 2.67
CA MET A 298 15.91 19.40 3.58
C MET A 298 16.72 18.38 2.82
N ARG A 299 17.88 18.01 3.38
CA ARG A 299 18.71 16.92 2.88
C ARG A 299 19.08 15.99 4.03
N LEU A 300 19.03 14.70 3.76
CA LEU A 300 19.58 13.66 4.61
C LEU A 300 21.12 13.71 4.53
N ASN A 301 21.79 13.30 5.60
CA ASN A 301 23.25 13.32 5.66
C ASN A 301 23.86 12.24 4.78
N PRO A 302 24.65 12.59 3.74
CA PRO A 302 25.19 11.62 2.78
C PRO A 302 26.22 10.67 3.38
N ASP A 303 26.68 10.89 4.62
CA ASP A 303 27.59 9.97 5.32
C ASP A 303 26.92 8.64 5.72
N TYR A 304 25.59 8.56 5.64
CA TYR A 304 24.80 7.36 5.91
C TYR A 304 24.28 6.71 4.62
N ASN A 305 24.25 5.39 4.59
CA ASN A 305 23.61 4.63 3.52
C ASN A 305 22.13 4.41 3.86
N TYR A 306 21.23 5.21 3.28
CA TYR A 306 19.80 5.04 3.51
C TYR A 306 19.25 3.87 2.71
N ILE A 307 18.59 2.96 3.40
CA ILE A 307 17.88 1.82 2.83
C ILE A 307 16.39 2.03 3.09
N LEU A 308 15.55 1.74 2.11
CA LEU A 308 14.10 1.82 2.26
C LEU A 308 13.48 0.52 1.75
N ALA A 309 12.72 -0.15 2.61
CA ALA A 309 12.00 -1.37 2.27
C ALA A 309 10.52 -1.21 2.70
N TYR A 310 9.59 -1.31 1.76
CA TYR A 310 8.15 -1.24 2.05
C TYR A 310 7.33 -2.10 1.10
N PRO A 311 6.13 -2.55 1.49
CA PRO A 311 5.27 -3.35 0.63
C PRO A 311 4.89 -2.60 -0.64
N THR A 312 5.02 -3.28 -1.78
CA THR A 312 4.59 -2.80 -3.10
C THR A 312 3.11 -2.39 -3.14
N ASP A 313 2.29 -3.05 -2.33
CA ASP A 313 0.86 -2.83 -2.23
C ASP A 313 0.47 -1.64 -1.35
N ASP A 314 1.40 -0.90 -0.74
CA ASP A 314 1.06 0.15 0.24
C ASP A 314 1.17 1.59 -0.27
N THR A 315 1.22 1.81 -1.60
CA THR A 315 1.30 3.18 -2.14
C THR A 315 0.10 3.58 -2.99
N PHE A 316 -0.60 4.62 -2.55
CA PHE A 316 -1.66 5.32 -3.30
C PHE A 316 -1.09 6.40 -4.22
N VAL A 317 -0.16 7.20 -3.71
CA VAL A 317 0.40 8.37 -4.39
C VAL A 317 1.82 8.06 -4.90
N SER A 318 2.20 8.65 -6.03
CA SER A 318 3.58 8.77 -6.52
C SER A 318 3.80 10.17 -7.06
#